data_AF-A0A5S3XNL0-F1
#
_entry.id   AF-A0A5S3XNL0-F1
#
_cell.length_a   1.000
_cell.length_b   1.000
_cell.length_c   1.000
_cell.angle_alpha   90.00
_cell.angle_beta   90.00
_cell.angle_gamma   90.00
#
_symmetry.space_group_name_H-M   'P 1'
#
loop_
_entity.id
_entity.type
_entity.pdbx_description
1 polymer ?
#
loop_
_entity_poly.entity_id
_entity_poly.type
_entity_poly.pdbx_seq_one_letter_code
_entity_poly.pdbx_strand_id
1 'polypeptide(L)'
;EHAKEGKQPKHLARFAGSPRKHMPKGLPFELKSYLELVELTGRCMRTDKRGAINPINSPILDRLNISPENWQKLTTKFTKVFHGAVGRPQKLDNYYASLEIKRRANYKQCERLLA
;
A
#
# COMPACT_ATOMS: atom_id res chain seq x y z
N GLU A 1 -14.79 -17.12 -6.33
CA GLU A 1 -15.72 -17.13 -7.48
C GLU A 1 -15.28 -16.19 -8.60
N HIS A 2 -15.40 -14.86 -8.49
CA HIS A 2 -15.03 -13.93 -9.60
C HIS A 2 -13.62 -14.11 -10.21
N ALA A 3 -12.60 -14.38 -9.39
CA ALA A 3 -11.24 -14.61 -9.89
C ALA A 3 -11.12 -15.89 -10.74
N LYS A 4 -11.89 -16.94 -10.42
CA LYS A 4 -11.92 -18.18 -11.21
C LYS A 4 -12.53 -17.96 -12.60
N GLU A 5 -13.47 -17.01 -12.70
CA GLU A 5 -14.10 -16.60 -13.96
C GLU A 5 -13.31 -15.51 -14.72
N GLY A 6 -12.16 -15.08 -14.20
CA GLY A 6 -11.37 -13.99 -14.81
C GLY A 6 -12.07 -12.62 -14.80
N LYS A 7 -13.06 -12.41 -13.92
CA LYS A 7 -13.85 -11.16 -13.85
C LYS A 7 -13.42 -10.28 -12.67
N GLN A 8 -13.36 -8.97 -12.90
CA GLN A 8 -13.19 -7.98 -11.83
C GLN A 8 -14.47 -7.89 -10.98
N PRO A 9 -14.41 -8.09 -9.65
CA PRO A 9 -15.57 -7.89 -8.78
C PRO A 9 -16.07 -6.45 -8.80
N LYS A 10 -17.39 -6.25 -8.86
CA LYS A 10 -18.01 -4.91 -8.94
C LYS A 10 -17.74 -4.03 -7.70
N HIS A 11 -17.52 -4.65 -6.54
CA HIS A 11 -17.27 -3.95 -5.27
C HIS A 11 -15.79 -3.60 -5.06
N LEU A 12 -14.87 -4.09 -5.90
CA LEU A 12 -13.45 -3.76 -5.82
C LEU A 12 -13.05 -2.83 -6.96
N ALA A 13 -12.26 -1.79 -6.62
CA ALA A 13 -11.68 -0.92 -7.63
C ALA A 13 -10.76 -1.73 -8.57
N ARG A 14 -10.90 -1.52 -9.87
CA ARG A 14 -10.00 -2.09 -10.88
C ARG A 14 -8.65 -1.37 -10.89
N PHE A 15 -7.61 -2.04 -11.35
CA PHE A 15 -6.35 -1.38 -11.74
C PHE A 15 -6.59 -0.55 -13.01
N ALA A 16 -6.37 0.76 -12.91
CA ALA A 16 -6.59 1.74 -13.99
C ALA A 16 -5.31 2.02 -14.80
N GLY A 17 -4.16 1.48 -14.37
CA GLY A 17 -2.86 1.68 -15.02
C GLY A 17 -2.12 2.90 -14.48
N SER A 18 -1.09 3.33 -15.20
CA SER A 18 -0.28 4.48 -14.83
C SER A 18 -1.06 5.81 -14.94
N PRO A 19 -0.80 6.80 -14.05
CA PRO A 19 -1.47 8.11 -14.07
C PRO A 19 -1.33 8.80 -15.42
N ARG A 20 -2.44 9.34 -15.93
CA ARG A 20 -2.50 10.07 -17.21
C ARG A 20 -3.62 11.11 -17.19
N LYS A 21 -3.56 12.09 -18.11
CA LYS A 21 -4.49 13.24 -18.18
C LYS A 21 -5.97 12.85 -18.11
N HIS A 22 -6.35 11.76 -18.79
CA HIS A 22 -7.69 11.18 -18.72
C HIS A 22 -7.65 9.82 -18.01
N MET A 23 -7.76 9.86 -16.68
CA MET A 23 -7.65 8.66 -15.86
C MET A 23 -9.01 7.95 -15.74
N PRO A 24 -9.11 6.67 -16.14
CA PRO A 24 -10.32 5.90 -15.87
C PRO A 24 -10.48 5.66 -14.37
N LYS A 25 -11.72 5.49 -13.90
CA LYS A 25 -12.02 5.23 -12.49
C LYS A 25 -11.35 3.92 -12.05
N GLY A 26 -10.49 3.99 -11.05
CA GLY A 26 -9.81 2.83 -10.49
C GLY A 26 -8.53 3.20 -9.73
N LEU A 27 -7.78 2.18 -9.34
CA LEU A 27 -6.49 2.31 -8.68
C LEU A 27 -5.44 2.78 -9.69
N PRO A 28 -4.68 3.86 -9.41
CA PRO A 28 -3.75 4.43 -10.35
C PRO A 28 -2.43 3.64 -10.45
N PHE A 29 -2.53 2.32 -10.61
CA PHE A 29 -1.41 1.40 -10.73
C PHE A 29 -1.70 0.37 -11.82
N GLU A 30 -0.63 -0.12 -12.44
CA GLU A 30 -0.69 -1.29 -13.31
C GLU A 30 -0.73 -2.56 -12.46
N LEU A 31 -1.56 -3.53 -12.86
CA LEU A 31 -1.65 -4.82 -12.18
C LEU A 31 -0.29 -5.53 -12.15
N LYS A 32 0.45 -5.48 -13.25
CA LYS A 32 1.79 -6.08 -13.36
C LYS A 32 2.73 -5.53 -12.30
N SER A 33 2.83 -4.20 -12.20
CA SER A 33 3.70 -3.55 -11.21
C SER A 33 3.30 -3.89 -9.77
N TYR A 34 2.00 -4.02 -9.49
CA TYR A 34 1.53 -4.45 -8.17
C TYR A 34 1.95 -5.90 -7.85
N LEU A 35 1.75 -6.82 -8.80
CA LEU A 35 2.14 -8.23 -8.62
C LEU A 35 3.66 -8.38 -8.46
N GLU A 36 4.43 -7.59 -9.21
CA GLU A 36 5.88 -7.53 -9.07
C GLU A 36 6.29 -7.06 -7.67
N LEU A 37 5.67 -5.99 -7.14
CA LEU A 37 5.92 -5.55 -5.78
C LEU A 37 5.61 -6.65 -4.74
N VAL A 38 4.52 -7.39 -4.91
CA VAL A 38 4.14 -8.51 -4.03
C VAL A 38 5.18 -9.63 -4.07
N GLU A 39 5.56 -10.07 -5.28
CA GLU A 39 6.54 -11.13 -5.50
C GLU A 39 7.89 -10.75 -4.87
N LEU A 40 8.37 -9.55 -5.18
CA LEU A 40 9.64 -9.06 -4.66
C LEU A 40 9.58 -8.96 -3.12
N THR A 41 8.50 -8.42 -2.55
CA THR A 41 8.32 -8.33 -1.09
C THR A 41 8.43 -9.70 -0.44
N GLY A 42 7.82 -10.73 -1.02
CA GLY A 42 7.91 -12.10 -0.53
C GLY A 42 9.35 -12.63 -0.52
N ARG A 43 10.13 -12.32 -1.56
CA ARG A 43 11.55 -12.70 -1.65
C ARG A 43 12.41 -11.99 -0.61
N CYS A 44 12.17 -10.71 -0.32
CA CYS A 44 12.87 -10.00 0.73
C CYS A 44 12.56 -10.54 2.14
N MET A 45 11.34 -11.03 2.38
CA MET A 45 10.94 -11.53 3.70
C MET A 45 11.54 -12.89 4.05
N ARG A 46 11.88 -13.72 3.06
CA ARG A 46 12.37 -15.09 3.25
C ARG A 46 13.85 -15.20 2.95
N THR A 47 14.68 -14.59 3.80
CA THR A 47 16.14 -14.62 3.68
C THR A 47 16.72 -16.02 3.81
N ASP A 48 15.96 -16.95 4.38
CA ASP A 48 16.29 -18.37 4.56
C ASP A 48 16.14 -19.20 3.27
N LYS A 49 15.59 -18.62 2.19
CA LYS A 49 15.27 -19.34 0.95
C LYS A 49 16.11 -18.91 -0.24
N ARG A 50 16.33 -19.87 -1.14
CA ARG A 50 16.92 -19.60 -2.45
C ARG A 50 16.05 -18.60 -3.21
N GLY A 51 16.67 -17.54 -3.73
CA GLY A 51 15.97 -16.42 -4.37
C GLY A 51 15.63 -15.26 -3.45
N ALA A 52 16.13 -15.27 -2.20
CA ALA A 52 16.17 -14.08 -1.36
C ALA A 52 16.93 -12.94 -2.06
N ILE A 53 16.40 -11.72 -1.92
CA ILE A 53 16.98 -10.51 -2.50
C ILE A 53 17.02 -9.40 -1.46
N ASN A 54 17.91 -8.44 -1.67
CA ASN A 54 18.00 -7.22 -0.85
C ASN A 54 16.75 -6.33 -1.02
N PRO A 55 16.52 -5.38 -0.09
CA PRO A 55 15.35 -4.49 -0.12
C PRO A 55 15.15 -3.80 -1.47
N ILE A 56 13.89 -3.66 -1.86
CA ILE A 56 13.49 -3.36 -3.24
C ILE A 56 13.31 -1.87 -3.44
N ASN A 57 14.00 -1.32 -4.43
CA ASN A 57 13.56 -0.10 -5.10
C ASN A 57 12.55 -0.48 -6.19
N SER A 58 11.26 -0.29 -5.90
CA SER A 58 10.18 -0.50 -6.86
C SER A 58 9.63 0.86 -7.28
N PRO A 59 9.36 1.09 -8.58
CA PRO A 59 8.76 2.34 -9.05
C PRO A 59 7.43 2.68 -8.36
N ILE A 60 6.70 1.68 -7.85
CA ILE A 60 5.49 1.94 -7.06
C ILE A 60 5.83 2.60 -5.72
N LEU A 61 6.90 2.15 -5.05
CA LEU A 61 7.31 2.70 -3.76
C LEU A 61 7.79 4.15 -3.90
N ASP A 62 8.56 4.43 -4.95
CA ASP A 62 8.99 5.80 -5.28
C ASP A 62 7.78 6.72 -5.50
N ARG A 63 6.79 6.26 -6.26
CA ARG A 63 5.55 7.02 -6.52
C ARG A 63 4.69 7.22 -5.26
N LEU A 64 4.74 6.28 -4.33
CA LEU A 64 4.05 6.38 -3.04
C LEU A 64 4.83 7.21 -2.02
N ASN A 65 6.08 7.54 -2.32
CA ASN A 65 7.05 8.13 -1.41
C ASN A 65 7.25 7.29 -0.15
N ILE A 66 7.44 5.97 -0.32
CA ILE A 66 7.67 5.04 0.78
C ILE A 66 9.05 4.43 0.60
N SER A 67 9.95 4.63 1.57
CA SER A 67 11.28 4.01 1.51
C SER A 67 11.19 2.47 1.59
N PRO A 68 12.15 1.72 0.99
CA PRO A 68 12.17 0.26 1.08
C PRO A 68 12.16 -0.27 2.52
N GLU A 69 12.83 0.42 3.46
CA GLU A 69 12.89 0.06 4.88
C GLU A 69 11.53 0.25 5.56
N ASN A 70 10.87 1.38 5.28
CA ASN A 70 9.52 1.65 5.74
C ASN A 70 8.55 0.62 5.16
N TRP A 71 8.66 0.30 3.87
CA TRP A 71 7.86 -0.73 3.22
C TRP A 71 8.02 -2.09 3.87
N GLN A 72 9.25 -2.54 4.14
CA GLN A 72 9.50 -3.81 4.82
C GLN A 72 8.88 -3.85 6.22
N LYS A 73 8.96 -2.75 6.96
CA LYS A 73 8.31 -2.64 8.28
C LYS A 73 6.78 -2.68 8.16
N LEU A 74 6.22 -2.02 7.16
CA LEU A 74 4.79 -2.02 6.89
C LEU A 74 4.30 -3.44 6.55
N THR A 75 4.97 -4.16 5.65
CA THR A 75 4.52 -5.48 5.18
C THR A 75 4.69 -6.60 6.22
N THR A 76 5.64 -6.44 7.16
CA THR A 76 5.91 -7.46 8.19
C THR A 76 5.25 -7.17 9.54
N LYS A 77 5.01 -5.90 9.88
CA LYS A 77 4.58 -5.49 11.22
C LYS A 77 3.32 -4.60 11.19
N PHE A 78 2.58 -4.56 10.08
CA PHE A 78 1.43 -3.67 9.90
C PHE A 78 0.51 -3.59 11.13
N THR A 79 0.01 -4.75 11.58
CA THR A 79 -0.97 -4.87 12.67
C THR A 79 -0.36 -4.66 14.06
N LYS A 80 0.96 -4.76 14.20
CA LYS A 80 1.68 -4.41 15.44
C LYS A 80 1.94 -2.92 15.54
N VAL A 81 2.00 -2.26 14.39
CA VAL A 81 2.37 -0.87 14.25
C VAL A 81 1.14 0.04 14.28
N PHE A 82 0.04 -0.40 13.68
CA PHE A 82 -1.20 0.36 13.57
C PHE A 82 -2.36 -0.35 14.27
N HIS A 83 -3.16 0.42 15.00
CA HIS A 83 -4.30 -0.08 15.78
C HIS A 83 -5.62 0.62 15.40
N GLY A 84 -5.72 1.13 14.18
CA GLY A 84 -6.81 2.02 13.76
C GLY A 84 -6.60 2.55 12.35
N ALA A 85 -7.20 3.71 12.03
CA ALA A 85 -7.09 4.31 10.70
C ALA A 85 -5.63 4.60 10.30
N VAL A 86 -5.31 4.37 9.02
CA VAL A 86 -3.97 4.51 8.44
C VAL A 86 -4.09 5.27 7.12
N GLY A 87 -3.22 6.26 6.91
CA GLY A 87 -3.23 7.06 5.67
C GLY A 87 -2.41 8.33 5.81
N ARG A 88 -2.45 9.19 4.79
CA ARG A 88 -1.78 10.49 4.84
C ARG A 88 -2.38 11.35 5.96
N PRO A 89 -1.55 12.06 6.76
CA PRO A 89 -2.02 12.86 7.89
C PRO A 89 -3.20 13.80 7.55
N GLN A 90 -3.09 14.54 6.43
CA GLN A 90 -4.14 15.43 5.93
C GLN A 90 -5.49 14.73 5.66
N LYS A 91 -5.46 13.47 5.20
CA LYS A 91 -6.68 12.69 4.96
C LYS A 91 -7.21 12.07 6.24
N LEU A 92 -6.33 11.71 7.17
CA LEU A 92 -6.72 11.25 8.50
C LEU A 92 -7.42 12.35 9.29
N ASP A 93 -6.96 13.60 9.20
CA ASP A 93 -7.61 14.72 9.88
C ASP A 93 -9.07 14.90 9.43
N ASN A 94 -9.30 14.86 8.12
CA ASN A 94 -10.65 14.91 7.55
C ASN A 94 -11.51 13.71 8.00
N TYR A 95 -10.92 12.51 8.03
CA TYR A 95 -11.60 11.29 8.47
C TYR A 95 -12.01 11.38 9.95
N TYR A 96 -11.10 11.75 10.84
CA TYR A 96 -11.38 11.88 12.26
C TYR A 96 -12.36 13.02 12.56
N ALA A 97 -12.27 14.14 11.84
CA ALA A 97 -13.24 15.23 11.92
C ALA A 97 -14.65 14.76 11.53
N SER A 98 -14.79 13.98 10.45
CA SER A 98 -16.08 13.45 10.01
C SER A 98 -16.73 12.45 10.99
N LEU A 99 -15.93 11.88 11.90
CA LEU A 99 -16.39 10.95 12.93
C LEU A 99 -16.53 11.60 14.30
N GLU A 100 -16.24 12.90 14.44
CA GLU A 100 -16.23 13.64 15.71
C GLU A 100 -15.26 13.05 16.76
N ILE A 101 -14.24 12.30 16.31
CA ILE A 101 -13.25 11.66 17.19
C ILE A 101 -12.01 12.55 17.30
N LYS A 102 -11.68 13.00 18.52
CA LYS A 102 -10.50 13.85 18.79
C LYS A 102 -9.16 13.08 18.83
N ARG A 103 -9.17 11.82 19.29
CA ARG A 103 -7.93 11.02 19.48
C ARG A 103 -7.49 10.35 18.18
N ARG A 104 -6.27 10.68 17.73
CA ARG A 104 -5.66 10.16 16.49
C ARG A 104 -4.50 9.20 16.79
N ALA A 105 -4.83 7.97 17.18
CA ALA A 105 -3.85 7.01 17.72
C ALA A 105 -2.63 6.74 16.81
N ASN A 106 -2.86 6.65 15.49
CA ASN A 106 -1.81 6.29 14.53
C ASN A 106 -1.14 7.47 13.83
N TYR A 107 -1.45 8.72 14.20
CA TYR A 107 -1.05 9.91 13.43
C TYR A 107 0.47 10.01 13.23
N LYS A 108 1.23 10.00 14.33
CA LYS A 108 2.71 10.06 14.30
C LYS A 108 3.31 8.89 13.52
N GLN A 109 2.70 7.73 13.61
CA GLN A 109 3.21 6.54 12.93
C GLN A 109 2.94 6.59 11.43
N CYS A 110 1.81 7.15 11.01
CA CYS A 110 1.50 7.38 9.60
C CYS A 110 2.45 8.42 9.01
N GLU A 111 2.71 9.51 9.72
CA GLU A 111 3.70 10.51 9.32
C GLU A 111 5.10 9.91 9.18
N ARG A 112 5.50 9.00 10.06
CA ARG A 112 6.84 8.40 10.00
C ARG A 112 7.01 7.31 8.93
N LEU A 113 5.94 6.57 8.59
CA LEU A 113 6.02 5.37 7.74
C LEU A 113 5.43 5.50 6.34
N LEU A 114 4.58 6.49 6.11
CA LEU A 114 3.83 6.67 4.86
C LEU A 114 4.09 8.05 4.21
N ALA A 115 5.09 8.77 4.71
CA ALA A 115 5.48 10.09 4.23
C ALA A 115 6.85 10.05 3.57
#